data_AF-A0A1S4B8L6-F1
#
_entry.id   AF-A0A1S4B8L6-F1
#
_cell.length_a   1.000
_cell.length_b   1.000
_cell.length_c   1.000
_cell.angle_alpha   90.00
_cell.angle_beta   90.00
_cell.angle_gamma   90.00
#
_symmetry.space_group_name_H-M   'P 1'
#
loop_
_entity.id
_entity.type
_entity.pdbx_description
1 polymer ?
#
loop_
_entity_poly.entity_id
_entity_poly.type
_entity_poly.pdbx_seq_one_letter_code
_entity_poly.pdbx_strand_id
1 'polypeptide(L)'
;MRLVRPAPNLSASYQTKLLPSMSIHLKKEIREMIQHRAYTHKVDVYSFGIVLWELITGMLPFQKMTAVQAAFAVVNKGVRPAIPNDCLPVLSEIMTRCWDANPDNRPPFSQVVRMLEVAETEIMTTVRKARFRCCISQPMTTD
;
A
#
# COMPACT_ATOMS: atom_id res chain seq x y z
N MET A 1 47.75 -6.65 -24.99
CA MET A 1 47.53 -6.31 -23.57
C MET A 1 46.16 -5.66 -23.41
N ARG A 2 45.11 -6.44 -23.13
CA ARG A 2 43.76 -5.90 -22.87
C ARG A 2 43.65 -5.61 -21.38
N LEU A 3 43.54 -4.33 -21.04
CA LEU A 3 43.20 -3.87 -19.70
C LEU A 3 41.78 -4.36 -19.37
N VAL A 4 41.69 -5.35 -18.51
CA VAL A 4 40.44 -5.77 -17.87
C VAL A 4 40.02 -4.63 -16.95
N ARG A 5 38.99 -3.88 -17.34
CA ARG A 5 38.37 -2.89 -16.45
C ARG A 5 37.65 -3.63 -15.31
N PRO A 6 37.85 -3.26 -14.04
CA PRO A 6 37.12 -3.88 -12.93
C PRO A 6 35.63 -3.56 -13.05
N ALA A 7 34.78 -4.56 -12.83
CA ALA A 7 33.35 -4.39 -12.75
C ALA A 7 33.00 -3.41 -11.62
N PRO A 8 32.11 -2.43 -11.84
CA PRO A 8 31.71 -1.51 -10.79
C PRO A 8 30.96 -2.27 -9.69
N ASN A 9 31.44 -2.10 -8.46
CA ASN A 9 30.86 -2.65 -7.24
C ASN A 9 29.33 -2.45 -7.19
N LEU A 10 28.61 -3.56 -7.07
CA LEU A 10 27.15 -3.62 -6.93
C LEU A 10 26.68 -3.24 -5.51
N SER A 11 27.33 -2.27 -4.86
CA SER A 11 27.12 -1.96 -3.44
C SER A 11 27.09 -0.45 -3.20
N ALA A 12 25.93 0.17 -3.39
CA ALA A 12 25.52 1.44 -2.76
C ALA A 12 24.16 1.94 -3.28
N SER A 13 23.84 1.67 -4.55
CA SER A 13 22.66 2.22 -5.22
C SER A 13 21.37 1.43 -4.99
N TYR A 14 21.47 0.13 -4.69
CA TYR A 14 20.31 -0.68 -4.29
C TYR A 14 19.97 -0.52 -2.81
N GLN A 15 20.98 -0.31 -1.96
CA GLN A 15 20.77 -0.10 -0.51
C GLN A 15 20.10 1.24 -0.19
N THR A 16 20.19 2.24 -1.08
CA THR A 16 19.46 3.52 -0.95
C THR A 16 18.10 3.54 -1.66
N LYS A 17 17.79 2.54 -2.49
CA LYS A 17 16.47 2.37 -3.13
C LYS A 17 15.50 1.48 -2.35
N LEU A 18 15.98 0.81 -1.31
CA LEU A 18 15.14 0.40 -0.19
C LEU A 18 14.85 1.66 0.65
N LEU A 19 14.15 2.63 0.05
CA LEU A 19 13.54 3.71 0.79
C LEU A 19 12.74 3.03 1.90
N PRO A 20 12.96 3.36 3.20
CA PRO A 20 12.10 2.83 4.23
C PRO A 20 10.69 3.25 3.82
N SER A 21 9.82 2.28 3.54
CA SER A 21 8.45 2.52 3.09
C SER A 21 7.88 3.69 3.92
N MET A 22 7.18 4.62 3.29
CA MET A 22 6.57 5.76 3.99
C MET A 22 5.78 5.30 5.22
N SER A 23 5.28 4.06 5.25
CA SER A 23 4.70 3.42 6.43
C SER A 23 5.66 3.27 7.63
N ILE A 24 6.94 2.96 7.41
CA ILE A 24 7.97 2.85 8.46
C ILE A 24 8.31 4.24 9.02
N HIS A 25 8.42 5.26 8.16
CA HIS A 25 8.74 6.62 8.59
C HIS A 25 7.54 7.32 9.26
N LEU A 26 6.31 7.13 8.73
CA LEU A 26 5.07 7.55 9.41
C LEU A 26 4.92 6.84 10.76
N LYS A 27 5.22 5.54 10.88
CA LYS A 27 5.20 4.86 12.19
C LYS A 27 6.20 5.45 13.18
N LYS A 28 7.39 5.85 12.73
CA LYS A 28 8.41 6.45 13.59
C LYS A 28 8.01 7.85 14.06
N GLU A 29 7.53 8.69 13.15
CA GLU A 29 7.05 10.05 13.46
C GLU A 29 5.77 10.02 14.32
N ILE A 30 4.83 9.10 14.06
CA ILE A 30 3.64 8.90 14.92
C ILE A 30 4.05 8.43 16.33
N ARG A 31 5.07 7.56 16.44
CA ARG A 31 5.63 7.13 17.72
C ARG A 31 6.27 8.31 18.47
N GLU A 32 7.00 9.17 17.79
CA GLU A 32 7.70 10.31 18.40
C GLU A 32 6.77 11.48 18.75
N MET A 33 5.75 11.77 17.94
CA MET A 33 4.76 12.82 18.22
C MET A 33 3.77 12.47 19.35
N ILE A 34 3.61 11.19 19.69
CA ILE A 34 2.60 10.71 20.64
C ILE A 34 3.27 10.14 21.89
N GLN A 35 4.19 10.89 22.50
CA GLN A 35 4.75 10.50 23.81
C GLN A 35 3.69 10.51 24.95
N HIS A 36 2.45 10.96 24.69
CA HIS A 36 1.39 11.11 25.71
C HIS A 36 0.01 10.50 25.34
N ARG A 37 -0.16 9.77 24.23
CA ARG A 37 -1.37 8.94 24.01
C ARG A 37 -1.02 7.47 23.90
N ALA A 38 -1.93 6.62 24.37
CA ALA A 38 -1.76 5.17 24.37
C ALA A 38 -1.49 4.66 22.94
N TYR A 39 -0.27 4.18 22.72
CA TYR A 39 0.08 3.41 21.53
C TYR A 39 -0.70 2.09 21.58
N THR A 40 -1.72 1.96 20.73
CA THR A 40 -2.54 0.76 20.64
C THR A 40 -2.32 0.06 19.30
N HIS A 41 -2.68 -1.22 19.23
CA HIS A 41 -2.67 -2.02 17.99
C HIS A 41 -3.45 -1.38 16.83
N LYS A 42 -4.31 -0.38 17.10
CA LYS A 42 -5.05 0.39 16.09
C LYS A 42 -4.14 1.26 15.20
N VAL A 43 -2.95 1.61 15.67
CA VAL A 43 -1.94 2.31 14.86
C VAL A 43 -1.37 1.36 13.80
N ASP A 44 -1.12 0.11 14.17
CA ASP A 44 -0.63 -0.90 13.23
C ASP A 44 -1.67 -1.23 12.15
N VAL A 45 -2.95 -1.31 12.51
CA VAL A 45 -4.05 -1.48 11.56
C VAL A 45 -4.11 -0.33 10.54
N TYR A 46 -3.93 0.91 11.00
CA TYR A 46 -3.86 2.07 10.09
C TYR A 46 -2.74 1.93 9.08
N SER A 47 -1.52 1.64 9.54
CA SER A 47 -0.38 1.48 8.65
C SER A 47 -0.57 0.31 7.69
N PHE A 48 -1.22 -0.78 8.13
CA PHE A 48 -1.56 -1.90 7.26
C PHE A 48 -2.46 -1.46 6.10
N GLY A 49 -3.49 -0.63 6.35
CA GLY A 49 -4.35 -0.09 5.28
C GLY A 49 -3.56 0.70 4.23
N ILE A 50 -2.59 1.50 4.66
CA ILE A 50 -1.71 2.26 3.75
C ILE A 50 -0.80 1.34 2.94
N VAL A 51 -0.23 0.31 3.56
CA VAL A 51 0.58 -0.71 2.86
C VAL A 51 -0.28 -1.47 1.84
N LEU A 52 -1.51 -1.85 2.20
CA LEU A 52 -2.42 -2.53 1.28
C LEU A 52 -2.70 -1.66 0.05
N TRP A 53 -2.90 -0.35 0.23
CA TRP A 53 -3.04 0.59 -0.87
C TRP A 53 -1.78 0.69 -1.75
N GLU A 54 -0.59 0.75 -1.13
CA GLU A 54 0.70 0.75 -1.84
C GLU A 54 0.86 -0.53 -2.67
N LEU A 55 0.46 -1.69 -2.14
CA LEU A 55 0.50 -2.97 -2.85
C LEU A 55 -0.47 -3.02 -4.04
N ILE A 56 -1.69 -2.49 -3.87
CA ILE A 56 -2.72 -2.50 -4.92
C ILE A 56 -2.36 -1.54 -6.05
N THR A 57 -1.87 -0.35 -5.71
CA THR A 57 -1.58 0.70 -6.68
C THR A 57 -0.17 0.64 -7.25
N GLY A 58 0.77 -0.01 -6.54
CA GLY A 58 2.20 0.04 -6.84
C GLY A 58 2.79 1.45 -6.67
N MET A 59 2.06 2.36 -6.02
CA MET A 59 2.44 3.76 -5.88
C MET A 59 2.84 4.10 -4.45
N LEU A 60 3.70 5.12 -4.31
CA LEU A 60 4.00 5.69 -3.00
C LEU A 60 2.84 6.59 -2.55
N PRO A 61 2.38 6.49 -1.30
CA PRO A 61 1.40 7.42 -0.77
C PRO A 61 2.04 8.81 -0.61
N PHE A 62 1.28 9.87 -0.92
CA PHE A 62 1.69 11.26 -0.72
C PHE A 62 3.02 11.68 -1.37
N GLN A 63 3.31 11.21 -2.59
CA GLN A 63 4.57 11.46 -3.35
C GLN A 63 5.08 12.91 -3.40
N LYS A 64 4.23 13.91 -3.17
CA LYS A 64 4.57 15.34 -3.23
C LYS A 64 4.70 15.99 -1.85
N MET A 65 4.74 15.20 -0.78
CA MET A 65 4.79 15.67 0.60
C MET A 65 5.99 15.06 1.32
N THR A 66 6.62 15.84 2.19
CA THR A 66 7.51 15.28 3.21
C THR A 66 6.71 14.46 4.23
N ALA A 67 7.36 13.61 5.00
CA ALA A 67 6.66 12.80 6.01
C ALA A 67 5.91 13.66 7.04
N VAL A 68 6.51 14.76 7.50
CA VAL A 68 5.87 15.72 8.42
C VAL A 68 4.65 16.39 7.77
N GLN A 69 4.75 16.80 6.50
CA GLN A 69 3.63 17.38 5.77
C GLN A 69 2.49 16.37 5.57
N ALA A 70 2.82 15.11 5.25
CA ALA A 70 1.85 14.04 5.10
C ALA A 70 1.17 13.73 6.44
N ALA A 71 1.92 13.61 7.54
CA ALA A 71 1.37 13.42 8.87
C ALA A 71 0.42 14.56 9.26
N PHE A 72 0.84 15.81 9.03
CA PHE A 72 0.01 16.98 9.28
C PHE A 72 -1.27 16.96 8.44
N ALA A 73 -1.19 16.65 7.14
CA ALA A 73 -2.34 16.58 6.25
C ALA A 73 -3.32 15.45 6.62
N VAL A 74 -2.80 14.29 7.02
CA VAL A 74 -3.60 13.14 7.47
C VAL A 74 -4.38 13.46 8.75
N VAL A 75 -3.71 14.09 9.72
CA VAL A 75 -4.28 14.36 11.06
C VAL A 75 -5.20 15.58 11.04
N ASN A 76 -4.77 16.69 10.42
CA ASN A 76 -5.49 17.97 10.50
C ASN A 76 -6.46 18.21 9.36
N LYS A 77 -6.20 17.62 8.19
CA LYS A 77 -7.03 17.81 6.98
C LYS A 77 -7.76 16.54 6.54
N GLY A 78 -7.57 15.43 7.24
CA GLY A 78 -8.21 14.16 6.91
C GLY A 78 -7.78 13.58 5.57
N VAL A 79 -6.64 14.01 5.01
CA VAL A 79 -6.20 13.55 3.68
C VAL A 79 -5.91 12.04 3.72
N ARG A 80 -6.34 11.31 2.68
CA ARG A 80 -6.08 9.88 2.48
C ARG A 80 -5.62 9.63 1.04
N PRO A 81 -4.90 8.53 0.77
CA PRO A 81 -4.57 8.14 -0.59
C PRO A 81 -5.84 7.93 -1.43
N ALA A 82 -5.82 8.37 -2.69
CA ALA A 82 -6.95 8.18 -3.59
C ALA A 82 -7.08 6.72 -3.98
N ILE A 83 -8.27 6.13 -3.83
CA ILE A 83 -8.53 4.76 -4.26
C ILE A 83 -8.89 4.79 -5.75
N PRO A 84 -8.19 4.03 -6.62
CA PRO A 84 -8.54 3.94 -8.03
C PRO A 84 -9.96 3.41 -8.24
N ASN A 85 -10.65 3.89 -9.27
CA ASN A 85 -12.03 3.49 -9.56
C ASN A 85 -12.16 2.02 -9.99
N ASP A 86 -11.07 1.43 -10.49
CA ASP A 86 -10.94 0.03 -10.88
C ASP A 86 -10.53 -0.89 -9.71
N CYS A 87 -10.34 -0.33 -8.50
CA CYS A 87 -10.09 -1.12 -7.31
C CYS A 87 -11.32 -1.95 -6.94
N LEU A 88 -11.11 -3.23 -6.61
CA LEU A 88 -12.18 -4.11 -6.16
C LEU A 88 -12.87 -3.51 -4.91
N PRO A 89 -14.21 -3.46 -4.87
CA PRO A 89 -14.95 -2.87 -3.74
C PRO A 89 -14.55 -3.46 -2.38
N VAL A 90 -14.34 -4.78 -2.31
CA VAL A 90 -13.91 -5.47 -1.09
C VAL A 90 -12.55 -4.97 -0.58
N LEU A 91 -11.60 -4.69 -1.47
CA LEU A 91 -10.28 -4.18 -1.11
C LEU A 91 -10.37 -2.71 -0.68
N SER A 92 -11.20 -1.92 -1.36
CA SER A 92 -11.50 -0.54 -0.99
C SER A 92 -12.09 -0.45 0.43
N GLU A 93 -13.02 -1.34 0.76
CA GLU A 93 -13.61 -1.42 2.11
C GLU A 93 -12.57 -1.76 3.17
N ILE A 94 -11.69 -2.75 2.92
CA ILE A 94 -10.63 -3.13 3.87
C ILE A 94 -9.70 -1.95 4.12
N MET A 95 -9.22 -1.29 3.07
CA MET A 95 -8.33 -0.13 3.18
C MET A 95 -8.99 1.00 3.98
N THR A 96 -10.24 1.35 3.62
CA THR A 96 -10.96 2.47 4.25
C THR A 96 -11.26 2.24 5.72
N ARG A 97 -11.65 1.03 6.11
CA ARG A 97 -11.81 0.66 7.52
C ARG A 97 -10.50 0.67 8.29
N CYS A 98 -9.41 0.20 7.66
CA CYS A 98 -8.12 0.15 8.33
C CYS A 98 -7.59 1.55 8.66
N TRP A 99 -7.79 2.54 7.78
CA TRP A 99 -7.31 3.92 7.97
C TRP A 99 -8.36 4.94 8.44
N ASP A 100 -9.42 4.46 9.10
CA ASP A 100 -10.47 5.31 9.66
C ASP A 100 -9.85 6.40 10.56
N ALA A 101 -10.43 7.59 10.50
CA ALA A 101 -9.99 8.74 11.30
C ALA A 101 -10.13 8.44 12.80
N ASN A 102 -11.20 7.75 13.19
CA ASN A 102 -11.41 7.27 14.55
C ASN A 102 -10.71 5.91 14.76
N PRO A 103 -9.71 5.81 15.67
CA PRO A 103 -9.05 4.55 15.97
C PRO A 103 -9.98 3.42 16.43
N ASP A 104 -11.11 3.76 17.06
CA ASP A 104 -12.05 2.75 17.60
C ASP A 104 -12.85 2.05 16.49
N ASN A 105 -13.09 2.74 15.38
CA ASN A 105 -13.74 2.19 14.19
C ASN A 105 -12.85 1.21 13.43
N ARG A 106 -11.53 1.26 13.65
CA ARG A 106 -10.59 0.40 12.94
C ARG A 106 -10.77 -1.05 13.40
N PRO A 107 -10.92 -2.02 12.50
CA PRO A 107 -11.12 -3.42 12.88
C PRO A 107 -9.85 -4.00 13.54
N PRO A 108 -9.97 -4.97 14.47
CA PRO A 108 -8.83 -5.76 14.90
C PRO A 108 -8.30 -6.62 13.74
N PHE A 109 -7.02 -7.00 13.77
CA PHE A 109 -6.42 -7.82 12.70
C PHE A 109 -7.17 -9.14 12.45
N SER A 110 -7.76 -9.76 13.48
CA SER A 110 -8.58 -10.96 13.31
C SER A 110 -9.76 -10.73 12.36
N GLN A 111 -10.36 -9.54 12.37
CA GLN A 111 -11.42 -9.17 11.43
C GLN A 111 -10.84 -8.81 10.06
N VAL A 112 -9.69 -8.13 10.00
CA VAL A 112 -9.00 -7.82 8.74
C VAL A 112 -8.66 -9.10 7.98
N VAL A 113 -8.13 -10.12 8.66
CA VAL A 113 -7.83 -11.44 8.06
C VAL A 113 -9.09 -12.07 7.48
N ARG A 114 -10.21 -12.11 8.22
CA ARG A 114 -11.49 -12.64 7.70
C ARG A 114 -11.98 -11.87 6.47
N MET A 115 -11.84 -10.55 6.45
CA MET A 115 -12.20 -9.75 5.27
C MET A 115 -11.31 -10.09 4.07
N LEU A 116 -10.02 -10.33 4.28
CA LEU A 116 -9.07 -10.73 3.24
C LEU A 116 -9.35 -12.15 2.70
N GLU A 117 -9.72 -13.10 3.56
CA GLU A 117 -10.13 -14.46 3.15
C GLU A 117 -11.38 -14.42 2.25
N VAL A 118 -12.35 -13.55 2.56
CA VAL A 118 -13.51 -13.31 1.69
C VAL A 118 -13.07 -12.67 0.37
N ALA A 119 -12.20 -11.66 0.45
CA ALA A 119 -11.66 -10.97 -0.73
C ALA A 119 -10.87 -11.91 -1.66
N GLU A 120 -10.15 -12.89 -1.12
CA GLU A 120 -9.37 -13.88 -1.88
C GLU A 120 -10.26 -14.57 -2.92
N THR A 121 -11.47 -14.97 -2.51
CA THR A 121 -12.43 -15.63 -3.40
C THR A 121 -12.82 -14.72 -4.58
N GLU A 122 -13.07 -13.44 -4.32
CA GLU A 122 -13.42 -12.45 -5.36
C GLU A 122 -12.22 -12.13 -6.28
N ILE A 123 -11.03 -11.95 -5.71
CA ILE A 123 -9.80 -11.69 -6.45
C ILE A 123 -9.50 -12.85 -7.39
N MET A 124 -9.57 -14.09 -6.91
CA MET A 124 -9.30 -15.27 -7.73
C MET A 124 -10.30 -15.41 -8.89
N THR A 125 -11.58 -15.05 -8.71
CA THR A 125 -12.56 -15.08 -9.81
C THR A 125 -12.29 -13.99 -10.85
N THR A 126 -11.86 -12.81 -10.41
CA THR A 126 -11.55 -11.67 -11.30
C THR A 126 -10.28 -11.91 -12.11
N VAL A 127 -9.21 -12.41 -11.47
CA VAL A 127 -7.95 -12.76 -12.14
C VAL A 127 -8.18 -13.88 -13.16
N ARG A 128 -9.00 -14.89 -12.84
CA ARG A 128 -9.39 -15.93 -13.80
C ARG A 128 -10.15 -15.33 -14.99
N LYS A 129 -11.14 -14.47 -14.77
CA LYS A 129 -11.87 -13.78 -15.86
C LYS A 129 -10.96 -12.92 -16.73
N ALA A 130 -10.01 -12.19 -16.15
CA ALA A 130 -9.03 -11.41 -16.89
C ALA A 130 -8.12 -12.30 -17.76
N ARG A 131 -7.70 -13.44 -17.22
CA ARG A 131 -6.88 -14.43 -17.93
C ARG A 131 -7.64 -15.11 -19.09
N PHE A 132 -8.93 -15.42 -18.92
CA PHE A 132 -9.78 -15.92 -20.01
C PHE A 132 -10.06 -14.86 -21.08
N ARG A 133 -10.10 -13.57 -20.72
CA ARG A 133 -10.37 -12.48 -21.67
C ARG A 133 -9.22 -12.25 -22.66
N CYS A 134 -7.97 -12.45 -22.23
CA CYS A 134 -6.79 -12.33 -23.10
C CYS A 134 -6.78 -13.40 -24.22
N CYS A 135 -7.34 -14.58 -23.95
CA CYS A 135 -7.35 -15.68 -24.93
C CYS A 135 -8.46 -15.57 -26.00
N ILE A 136 -9.44 -14.67 -25.84
CA ILE A 136 -10.60 -14.55 -26.76
C ILE A 136 -10.54 -13.27 -27.59
N SER A 137 -9.66 -12.30 -27.27
CA SER A 137 -9.60 -11.01 -27.97
C SER A 137 -8.58 -10.91 -29.11
N GLN A 138 -8.09 -12.02 -29.67
CA GLN A 138 -7.48 -11.98 -31.01
C GLN A 138 -8.52 -12.38 -32.05
N PRO A 139 -9.20 -11.42 -32.71
CA PRO A 139 -9.79 -11.73 -34.00
C PRO A 139 -8.64 -12.11 -34.95
N MET A 140 -8.73 -13.29 -35.57
CA MET A 140 -7.94 -13.61 -36.75
C MET A 140 -8.13 -12.47 -37.75
N THR A 141 -7.06 -11.73 -38.03
CA THR A 141 -7.01 -10.90 -39.23
C THR A 141 -6.93 -11.84 -40.42
N THR A 142 -8.08 -12.14 -41.02
CA THR A 142 -8.15 -12.61 -42.39
C THR A 142 -8.06 -11.39 -43.29
N ASP A 143 -6.87 -11.13 -43.81
CA ASP A 143 -6.57 -10.89 -45.23
C ASP A 143 -5.07 -10.66 -45.43
#